data_AF-A0A6N8UKY3-F1
#
_entry.id   AF-A0A6N8UKY3-F1
#
_cell.length_a   1.000
_cell.length_b   1.000
_cell.length_c   1.000
_cell.angle_alpha   90.00
_cell.angle_beta   90.00
_cell.angle_gamma   90.00
#
_symmetry.space_group_name_H-M   'P 1'
#
loop_
_entity.id
_entity.type
_entity.pdbx_description
1 polymer ?
#
loop_
_entity_poly.entity_id
_entity_poly.type
_entity_poly.pdbx_seq_one_letter_code
_entity_poly.pdbx_strand_id
1 'polypeptide(L)'
;MRQLYEEKKDEFTKLLKTEQAVPLLDFLFEIPTFYSPWVHQKLGIKRERAAGYLRILLEKEVLTQIVPASGRKGAILSFSSLLSIADQQ
;
A
#
# COMPACT_ATOMS: atom_id res chain seq x y z
N MET A 1 -5.80 -5.32 15.68
CA MET A 1 -4.52 -5.29 14.94
C MET A 1 -4.19 -6.64 14.30
N ARG A 2 -3.87 -7.70 15.06
CA ARG A 2 -3.41 -9.00 14.51
C ARG A 2 -4.41 -9.66 13.54
N GLN A 3 -5.71 -9.63 13.84
CA GLN A 3 -6.72 -10.26 12.99
C GLN A 3 -6.82 -9.57 11.61
N LEU A 4 -6.88 -8.24 11.57
CA LEU A 4 -6.88 -7.47 10.31
C LEU A 4 -5.63 -7.75 9.48
N TYR A 5 -4.47 -7.86 10.12
CA TYR A 5 -3.22 -8.17 9.44
C TYR A 5 -3.28 -9.53 8.74
N GLU A 6 -3.73 -10.58 9.44
CA GLU A 6 -3.83 -11.92 8.85
C GLU A 6 -4.87 -11.98 7.72
N GLU A 7 -6.02 -11.32 7.87
CA GLU A 7 -7.04 -11.19 6.82
C GLU A 7 -6.47 -10.50 5.57
N LYS A 8 -5.78 -9.36 5.77
CA LYS A 8 -5.18 -8.60 4.66
C LYS A 8 -3.98 -9.31 4.05
N LYS A 9 -3.25 -10.14 4.81
CA LYS A 9 -2.11 -10.91 4.31
C LYS A 9 -2.53 -11.92 3.24
N ASP A 10 -3.63 -12.64 3.48
CA ASP A 10 -4.18 -13.56 2.49
C ASP A 10 -4.68 -12.82 1.24
N GLU A 11 -5.39 -11.70 1.44
CA GLU A 11 -5.84 -10.83 0.34
C GLU A 11 -4.68 -10.31 -0.52
N PHE A 12 -3.64 -9.75 0.09
CA PHE A 12 -2.46 -9.20 -0.60
C PHE A 12 -1.69 -10.29 -1.35
N THR A 13 -1.54 -11.47 -0.74
CA THR A 13 -0.85 -12.60 -1.38
C THR A 13 -1.60 -13.07 -2.63
N LYS A 14 -2.93 -13.17 -2.55
CA LYS A 14 -3.78 -13.53 -3.70
C LYS A 14 -3.82 -12.44 -4.78
N LEU A 15 -3.82 -11.18 -4.36
CA LEU A 15 -3.94 -10.03 -5.25
C LEU A 15 -2.65 -9.75 -6.02
N LEU A 16 -1.51 -9.71 -5.33
CA LEU A 16 -0.23 -9.32 -5.93
C LEU A 16 0.59 -10.51 -6.45
N LYS A 17 0.29 -11.74 -5.99
CA LYS A 17 0.93 -13.01 -6.41
C LYS A 17 2.47 -12.91 -6.47
N THR A 18 3.05 -12.32 -5.43
CA THR A 18 4.48 -11.98 -5.37
C THR A 18 4.96 -12.11 -3.93
N GLU A 19 6.23 -12.44 -3.74
CA GLU A 19 6.89 -12.51 -2.43
C GLU A 19 6.89 -11.15 -1.71
N GLN A 20 6.75 -10.07 -2.47
CA GLN A 20 6.68 -8.69 -1.97
C GLN A 20 5.32 -8.32 -1.36
N ALA A 21 4.33 -9.22 -1.37
CA ALA A 21 3.00 -8.95 -0.85
C ALA A 21 3.01 -8.68 0.66
N VAL A 22 3.70 -9.53 1.44
CA VAL A 22 3.79 -9.40 2.90
C VAL A 22 4.65 -8.20 3.30
N PRO A 23 5.86 -7.98 2.76
CA PRO A 23 6.64 -6.79 3.07
C PRO A 23 5.94 -5.48 2.72
N LEU A 24 5.14 -5.46 1.65
CA LEU A 24 4.33 -4.29 1.32
C LEU A 24 3.23 -4.07 2.35
N LEU A 25 2.54 -5.13 2.78
CA LEU A 25 1.54 -5.04 3.84
C LEU A 25 2.15 -4.53 5.15
N ASP A 26 3.30 -5.07 5.55
CA ASP A 26 4.03 -4.63 6.74
C ASP A 26 4.33 -3.13 6.68
N PHE A 27 4.84 -2.66 5.53
CA PHE A 27 5.10 -1.25 5.29
C PHE A 27 3.84 -0.38 5.41
N LEU A 28 2.69 -0.83 4.88
CA LEU A 28 1.43 -0.09 4.96
C LEU A 28 0.88 -0.01 6.38
N PHE A 29 1.15 -1.01 7.22
CA PHE A 29 0.80 -0.98 8.63
C PHE A 29 1.75 -0.11 9.48
N GLU A 30 3.02 -0.05 9.11
CA GLU A 30 4.01 0.82 9.75
C GLU A 30 3.78 2.30 9.38
N ILE A 31 3.50 2.57 8.10
CA ILE A 31 3.37 3.91 7.53
C ILE A 31 2.11 3.95 6.65
N PRO A 32 0.92 4.19 7.24
CA PRO A 32 -0.34 4.13 6.51
C PRO A 32 -0.49 5.24 5.46
N THR A 33 0.15 6.39 5.67
CA THR A 33 0.18 7.52 4.73
C THR A 33 1.60 7.77 4.26
N PHE A 34 1.85 7.65 2.96
CA PHE A 34 3.20 7.65 2.41
C PHE A 34 3.26 8.23 1.00
N TYR A 35 4.47 8.60 0.56
CA TYR A 35 4.73 8.98 -0.82
C TYR A 35 4.92 7.74 -1.69
N SER A 36 4.31 7.70 -2.88
CA SER A 36 4.43 6.58 -3.81
C SER A 36 5.88 6.13 -4.12
N PRO A 37 6.90 7.02 -4.22
CA PRO A 37 8.27 6.61 -4.44
C PRO A 37 8.93 5.96 -3.22
N TRP A 38 8.32 5.95 -2.04
CA TRP A 38 8.92 5.26 -0.89
C TRP A 38 8.81 3.75 -1.01
N VAL A 39 7.80 3.24 -1.70
CA VAL A 39 7.55 1.80 -1.85
C VAL A 39 8.72 1.07 -2.50
N HIS A 40 9.24 1.59 -3.62
CA HIS A 40 10.37 0.94 -4.30
C HIS A 40 11.65 0.94 -3.44
N GLN A 41 11.86 1.99 -2.64
CA GLN A 41 13.01 2.11 -1.75
C GLN A 41 12.90 1.14 -0.56
N LYS A 42 11.71 1.07 0.06
CA LYS A 42 11.43 0.21 1.21
C LYS A 42 11.46 -1.27 0.84
N LEU A 43 10.91 -1.63 -0.32
CA LEU A 43 10.91 -3.01 -0.80
C LEU A 43 12.20 -3.42 -1.53
N GLY A 44 13.12 -2.48 -1.81
CA GLY A 44 14.33 -2.77 -2.56
C GLY A 44 14.08 -3.25 -4.00
N ILE A 45 13.00 -2.79 -4.63
CA ILE A 45 12.57 -3.20 -5.97
C ILE A 45 12.67 -2.08 -7.00
N LYS A 46 12.58 -2.43 -8.28
CA LYS A 46 12.50 -1.46 -9.39
C LYS A 46 11.23 -0.59 -9.28
N ARG A 47 11.33 0.67 -9.72
CA ARG A 47 10.23 1.64 -9.66
C ARG A 47 8.99 1.18 -10.42
N GLU A 48 9.18 0.56 -11.57
CA GLU A 48 8.11 0.06 -12.43
C GLU A 48 7.31 -1.04 -11.72
N ARG A 49 8.02 -1.92 -10.97
CA ARG A 49 7.40 -2.99 -10.19
C ARG A 49 6.59 -2.43 -9.02
N ALA A 50 7.14 -1.44 -8.30
CA ALA A 50 6.42 -0.74 -7.24
C ALA A 50 5.18 0.00 -7.77
N ALA A 51 5.30 0.68 -8.91
CA ALA A 51 4.19 1.36 -9.55
C ALA A 51 3.07 0.39 -9.94
N GLY A 52 3.42 -0.81 -10.44
CA GLY A 52 2.45 -1.88 -10.71
C GLY A 52 1.68 -2.31 -9.47
N TYR A 53 2.36 -2.50 -8.33
CA TYR A 53 1.70 -2.82 -7.06
C TYR A 53 0.76 -1.72 -6.59
N LEU A 54 1.24 -0.48 -6.59
CA LEU A 54 0.44 0.68 -6.20
C LEU A 54 -0.81 0.83 -7.07
N ARG A 55 -0.67 0.61 -8.38
CA ARG A 55 -1.80 0.63 -9.31
C ARG A 55 -2.85 -0.42 -8.95
N ILE A 56 -2.44 -1.67 -8.75
CA ILE A 56 -3.36 -2.76 -8.39
C ILE A 56 -4.09 -2.43 -7.07
N LEU A 57 -3.38 -1.92 -6.08
CA LEU A 57 -3.96 -1.58 -4.78
C LEU A 57 -4.90 -0.36 -4.86
N LEU A 58 -4.62 0.62 -5.72
CA LEU A 58 -5.54 1.74 -5.99
C LEU A 58 -6.80 1.28 -6.74
N GLU A 59 -6.65 0.42 -7.76
CA GLU A 59 -7.78 -0.15 -8.52
C GLU A 59 -8.71 -1.01 -7.65
N LYS A 60 -8.18 -1.60 -6.57
CA LYS A 60 -8.95 -2.38 -5.59
C LYS A 60 -9.38 -1.56 -4.37
N GLU A 61 -9.18 -0.24 -4.39
CA GLU A 61 -9.55 0.69 -3.32
C GLU A 61 -8.88 0.38 -1.96
N VAL A 62 -7.85 -0.46 -1.98
CA VAL A 62 -7.01 -0.78 -0.81
C VAL A 62 -6.16 0.43 -0.43
N LEU A 63 -5.75 1.22 -1.43
CA LEU A 63 -5.15 2.53 -1.24
C LEU A 63 -6.11 3.62 -1.73
N THR A 64 -6.04 4.77 -1.09
CA THR A 64 -6.67 6.00 -1.54
C THR A 64 -5.60 7.02 -1.90
N GLN A 65 -5.81 7.75 -2.99
CA GLN A 65 -4.94 8.88 -3.35
C GLN A 65 -5.42 10.13 -2.60
N ILE A 66 -4.57 10.64 -1.71
CA ILE A 66 -4.84 11.87 -0.95
C ILE A 66 -4.40 13.09 -1.77
N VAL A 67 -3.21 13.01 -2.37
CA VAL A 67 -2.66 14.05 -3.23
C VAL A 67 -2.16 13.42 -4.51
N PRO A 68 -2.57 13.90 -5.69
CA PRO A 68 -2.05 13.40 -6.96
C PRO A 68 -0.56 13.72 -7.11
N ALA A 69 0.13 12.94 -7.94
CA ALA A 69 1.52 13.26 -8.29
C ALA A 69 1.59 14.59 -9.04
N SER A 70 2.64 15.38 -8.79
CA SER A 70 2.86 16.66 -9.47
C SER A 70 4.33 16.86 -9.79
N GLY A 71 4.65 16.84 -11.09
CA GLY A 71 6.01 16.96 -11.60
C GLY A 71 6.94 15.90 -11.01
N ARG A 72 7.98 16.35 -10.29
CA ARG A 72 8.96 15.45 -9.63
C ARG A 72 8.47 14.89 -8.29
N LYS A 73 7.37 15.41 -7.73
CA LYS A 73 6.80 14.93 -6.47
C LYS A 73 5.83 13.78 -6.76
N GLY A 74 6.09 12.62 -6.15
CA GLY A 74 5.17 11.48 -6.20
C GLY A 74 3.85 11.76 -5.47
N ALA A 75 2.83 10.95 -5.75
CA ALA A 75 1.54 11.03 -5.10
C ALA A 75 1.65 10.69 -3.61
N ILE A 76 0.75 11.27 -2.80
CA ILE A 76 0.53 10.86 -1.40
C ILE A 76 -0.63 9.87 -1.39
N LEU A 77 -0.36 8.67 -0.90
CA LEU A 77 -1.30 7.57 -0.82
C LEU A 77 -1.57 7.21 0.64
N SER A 78 -2.76 6.73 0.93
CA SER A 78 -3.17 6.26 2.25
C SER A 78 -3.76 4.85 2.19
N PHE A 79 -3.47 4.01 3.17
CA PHE A 79 -4.05 2.67 3.29
C PHE A 79 -5.48 2.74 3.83
N SER A 80 -6.45 2.55 2.93
CA SER A 80 -7.88 2.76 3.20
C SER A 80 -8.41 1.87 4.32
N SER A 81 -7.95 0.62 4.40
CA SER A 81 -8.44 -0.36 5.38
C SER A 81 -8.11 0.01 6.84
N LEU A 82 -7.04 0.76 7.09
CA LEU A 82 -6.75 1.28 8.44
C LEU A 82 -7.62 2.48 8.80
N LEU A 83 -7.92 3.36 7.83
CA LEU A 83 -8.81 4.50 8.04
C LEU A 83 -10.22 4.05 8.45
N SER A 84 -10.77 3.03 7.79
CA SER A 84 -12.11 2.52 8.11
C SER A 84 -12.24 1.90 9.50
N ILE A 85 -11.14 1.42 10.10
CA ILE A 85 -11.16 0.83 11.46
C ILE A 85 -10.86 1.89 12.52
N ALA A 86 -10.03 2.88 12.21
CA ALA A 86 -9.76 3.99 13.12
C ALA A 86 -10.97 4.92 13.29
N ASP A 87 -11.85 5.00 12.29
CA ASP A 87 -13.08 5.83 12.32
C ASP A 87 -14.23 5.18 13.13
N GLN A 88 -14.04 3.94 13.63
CA GLN A 88 -15.00 3.24 14.48
C GLN A 88 -14.55 3.15 15.96
N GLN A 89 -13.79 4.13 16.46
CA GLN A 89 -13.40 4.24 17.87
C GLN A 89 -13.86 5.56 18.47
#